data_AF-A0A399ZCU2-F1
#
_entry.id   AF-A0A399ZCU2-F1
#
_cell.length_a   1.000
_cell.length_b   1.000
_cell.length_c   1.000
_cell.angle_alpha   90.00
_cell.angle_beta   90.00
_cell.angle_gamma   90.00
#
_symmetry.space_group_name_H-M   'P 1'
#
loop_
_entity.id
_entity.type
_entity.pdbx_description
1 polymer ?
#
loop_
_entity_poly.entity_id
_entity_poly.type
_entity_poly.pdbx_seq_one_letter_code
_entity_poly.pdbx_strand_id
1 'polypeptide(L)'
;MAYATLCGLSLGIAYLIRHSALVMLVPLALVATRWGSTRREKFFLIAAALCVFAITIAPDFFYRVNVLGSPFAVESPESAQTNFYAAPRQILQMLAALFSVTGFGPLILLAPFGWWILAREKKRFAAGVLAAWVLAFVFLHAPLTLTSVFENNLRYLIPAYPALALSASRNPNALRQTIAFRVRPRAVWNFRAGNRLARDAQSRTLCAARLRLDE
;
A
#
# COMPACT_ATOMS: atom_id res chain seq x y z
N MET A 1 21.26 1.11 1.77
CA MET A 1 21.84 0.78 0.44
C MET A 1 21.09 -0.36 -0.25
N ALA A 2 21.20 -1.61 0.22
CA ALA A 2 20.60 -2.77 -0.44
C ALA A 2 19.09 -2.65 -0.74
N TYR A 3 18.30 -2.09 0.20
CA TYR A 3 16.88 -1.86 -0.05
C TYR A 3 16.60 -0.84 -1.16
N ALA A 4 17.41 0.22 -1.26
CA ALA A 4 17.23 1.25 -2.29
C ALA A 4 17.58 0.72 -3.68
N THR A 5 18.64 -0.08 -3.79
CA THR A 5 19.02 -0.73 -5.05
C THR A 5 17.99 -1.78 -5.48
N LEU A 6 17.47 -2.59 -4.55
CA LEU A 6 16.39 -3.54 -4.83
C LEU A 6 15.10 -2.82 -5.26
N CYS A 7 14.77 -1.68 -4.65
CA CYS A 7 13.63 -0.87 -5.08
C CYS A 7 13.83 -0.30 -6.49
N GLY A 8 15.00 0.25 -6.79
CA GLY A 8 15.34 0.74 -8.13
C GLY A 8 15.26 -0.36 -9.19
N LEU A 9 15.80 -1.54 -8.88
CA LEU A 9 15.77 -2.71 -9.75
C LEU A 9 14.34 -3.22 -9.97
N SER A 10 13.56 -3.36 -8.89
CA SER A 10 12.15 -3.77 -8.97
C SER A 10 11.32 -2.81 -9.82
N LEU A 11 11.55 -1.50 -9.67
CA LEU A 11 10.86 -0.48 -10.47
C LEU A 11 11.30 -0.52 -11.94
N GLY A 12 12.58 -0.78 -12.20
CA GLY A 12 13.11 -1.00 -13.55
C GLY A 12 12.52 -2.23 -14.23
N ILE A 13 12.48 -3.37 -13.54
CA ILE A 13 11.85 -4.60 -14.05
C ILE A 13 10.36 -4.37 -14.29
N ALA A 14 9.66 -3.70 -13.37
CA ALA A 14 8.26 -3.36 -13.55
C ALA A 14 8.03 -2.49 -14.80
N TYR A 15 8.94 -1.54 -15.08
CA TYR A 15 8.92 -0.74 -16.30
C TYR A 15 9.11 -1.57 -17.56
N LEU A 16 10.08 -2.49 -17.56
CA LEU A 16 10.32 -3.39 -18.69
C LEU A 16 9.13 -4.32 -18.96
N ILE A 17 8.38 -4.70 -17.92
CA ILE A 17 7.12 -5.44 -18.08
C ILE A 17 6.04 -4.53 -18.66
N ARG A 18 5.97 -3.27 -18.21
CA ARG A 18 5.10 -2.26 -18.81
C ARG A 18 5.54 -0.84 -18.46
N HIS A 19 5.64 0.02 -19.47
CA HIS A 19 5.99 1.46 -19.36
C HIS A 19 5.15 2.24 -18.33
N SER A 20 3.90 1.81 -18.12
CA SER A 20 3.01 2.40 -17.12
C SER A 20 3.46 2.20 -15.67
N ALA A 21 4.45 1.35 -15.40
CA ALA A 21 5.01 1.18 -14.05
C ALA A 21 5.79 2.41 -13.57
N LEU A 22 6.04 3.41 -14.42
CA LEU A 22 6.53 4.74 -13.98
C LEU A 22 5.67 5.36 -12.87
N VAL A 23 4.37 5.03 -12.84
CA VAL A 23 3.44 5.41 -11.77
C VAL A 23 3.97 5.05 -10.37
N MET A 24 4.76 3.97 -10.27
CA MET A 24 5.35 3.48 -9.01
C MET A 24 6.37 4.45 -8.41
N LEU A 25 6.83 5.45 -9.17
CA LEU A 25 7.70 6.51 -8.65
C LEU A 25 7.01 7.31 -7.54
N VAL A 26 5.68 7.48 -7.60
CA VAL A 26 4.92 8.21 -6.57
C VAL A 26 4.99 7.52 -5.20
N PRO A 27 4.57 6.24 -5.06
CA PRO A 27 4.71 5.54 -3.78
C PRO A 27 6.17 5.34 -3.39
N LEU A 28 7.09 5.14 -4.35
CA LEU A 28 8.52 5.06 -4.04
C LEU A 28 9.05 6.35 -3.42
N ALA A 29 8.73 7.51 -4.02
CA ALA A 29 9.13 8.81 -3.50
C ALA A 29 8.58 9.04 -2.09
N LEU A 30 7.31 8.69 -1.85
CA LEU A 30 6.71 8.76 -0.53
C LEU A 30 7.46 7.87 0.47
N VAL A 31 7.68 6.59 0.16
CA VAL A 31 8.41 5.65 1.04
C VAL A 31 9.84 6.14 1.30
N ALA A 32 10.51 6.70 0.30
CA ALA A 32 11.85 7.21 0.42
C ALA A 32 11.99 8.40 1.40
N THR A 33 10.91 9.16 1.64
CA THR A 33 10.92 10.20 2.69
C THR A 33 11.19 9.66 4.10
N ARG A 34 10.97 8.34 4.31
CA ARG A 34 11.22 7.63 5.57
C ARG A 34 12.54 6.85 5.59
N TRP A 35 13.25 6.75 4.47
CA TRP A 35 14.56 6.11 4.44
C TRP A 35 15.62 7.03 5.03
N GLY A 36 16.59 6.48 5.74
CA GLY A 36 17.71 7.26 6.27
C GLY A 36 17.35 8.21 7.43
N SER A 37 18.37 8.55 8.22
CA SER A 37 18.24 9.40 9.40
C SER A 37 18.41 10.88 9.05
N THR A 38 19.27 11.19 8.08
CA THR A 38 19.61 12.56 7.65
C THR A 38 19.03 12.89 6.28
N ARG A 39 18.89 14.19 5.97
CA ARG A 39 18.46 14.64 4.61
C ARG A 39 19.44 14.19 3.52
N ARG A 40 20.74 14.24 3.79
CA ARG A 40 21.77 13.81 2.81
C ARG A 40 21.65 12.33 2.50
N GLU A 41 21.49 11.49 3.52
CA GLU A 41 21.29 10.05 3.35
C GLU A 41 20.01 9.74 2.55
N LYS A 42 18.92 10.46 2.81
CA LYS A 42 17.67 10.37 2.02
C LYS A 42 17.91 10.62 0.54
N PHE A 43 18.51 11.76 0.22
CA PHE A 43 18.81 12.14 -1.16
C PHE A 43 19.72 11.11 -1.83
N PHE A 44 20.74 10.63 -1.11
CA PHE A 44 21.65 9.62 -1.62
C PHE A 44 20.93 8.30 -1.93
N LEU A 45 20.05 7.81 -1.03
CA LEU A 45 19.30 6.58 -1.26
C LEU A 45 18.30 6.71 -2.41
N ILE A 46 17.64 7.88 -2.54
CA ILE A 46 16.76 8.17 -3.68
C ILE A 46 17.56 8.19 -4.97
N ALA A 47 18.70 8.90 -4.99
CA ALA A 47 19.57 8.97 -6.17
C ALA A 47 20.07 7.58 -6.57
N ALA A 48 20.49 6.74 -5.61
CA ALA A 48 20.90 5.37 -5.88
C ALA A 48 19.76 4.53 -6.50
N ALA A 49 18.54 4.64 -5.97
CA ALA A 49 17.37 3.95 -6.54
C ALA A 49 17.07 4.44 -7.96
N LEU A 50 17.14 5.75 -8.21
CA LEU A 50 16.94 6.36 -9.52
C LEU A 50 18.04 5.97 -10.52
N CYS A 51 19.30 5.87 -10.10
CA CYS A 51 20.39 5.40 -10.94
C CYS A 51 20.18 3.95 -11.39
N VAL A 52 19.82 3.05 -10.46
CA VAL A 52 19.52 1.65 -10.82
C VAL A 52 18.32 1.56 -11.76
N PHE A 53 17.29 2.36 -11.49
CA PHE A 53 16.13 2.47 -12.36
C PHE A 53 16.54 2.94 -13.77
N ALA A 54 17.31 4.02 -13.89
CA ALA A 54 17.79 4.58 -15.15
C ALA A 54 18.61 3.56 -15.95
N ILE A 55 19.52 2.84 -15.30
CA ILE A 55 20.31 1.77 -15.94
C ILE A 55 19.39 0.67 -16.49
N THR A 56 18.35 0.30 -15.74
CA THR A 56 17.43 -0.78 -16.14
C THR A 56 16.58 -0.39 -17.35
N ILE A 57 16.17 0.88 -17.45
CA ILE A 57 15.34 1.36 -18.58
C ILE A 57 16.16 1.82 -19.79
N ALA A 58 17.47 2.04 -19.63
CA ALA A 58 18.33 2.57 -20.68
C ALA A 58 18.27 1.77 -22.00
N PRO A 59 18.25 0.42 -22.00
CA PRO A 59 18.14 -0.35 -23.24
C PRO A 59 16.86 -0.06 -24.04
N ASP A 60 15.70 0.04 -23.36
CA ASP A 60 14.42 0.37 -24.00
C ASP A 60 14.44 1.81 -24.54
N PHE A 61 14.99 2.74 -23.75
CA PHE A 61 15.14 4.13 -24.17
C PHE A 61 15.99 4.26 -25.44
N PHE A 62 17.16 3.62 -25.47
CA PHE A 62 18.03 3.63 -26.65
C PHE A 62 17.37 2.96 -27.85
N TYR A 63 16.65 1.86 -27.64
CA TYR A 63 15.88 1.21 -28.71
C TYR A 63 14.86 2.18 -29.34
N ARG A 64 14.06 2.89 -28.52
CA ARG A 64 13.07 3.86 -29.02
C ARG A 64 13.70 5.01 -29.78
N VAL A 65 14.78 5.58 -29.26
CA VAL A 65 15.48 6.69 -29.93
C VAL A 65 16.02 6.25 -31.29
N ASN A 66 16.66 5.07 -31.35
CA ASN A 66 17.32 4.61 -32.57
C ASN A 66 16.36 4.04 -33.62
N VAL A 67 15.29 3.35 -33.19
CA VAL A 67 14.36 2.65 -34.11
C VAL A 67 13.14 3.52 -34.43
N LEU A 68 12.60 4.24 -33.46
CA LEU A 68 11.40 5.05 -33.62
C LEU A 68 11.70 6.55 -33.80
N GLY A 69 12.98 6.95 -33.73
CA GLY A 69 13.43 8.33 -33.92
C GLY A 69 13.15 9.28 -32.75
N SER A 70 12.47 8.83 -31.70
CA SER A 70 12.17 9.62 -30.50
C SER A 70 11.98 8.72 -29.29
N PRO A 71 12.44 9.12 -28.08
CA PRO A 71 12.22 8.35 -26.85
C PRO A 71 10.74 8.33 -26.43
N PHE A 72 9.94 9.25 -26.95
CA PHE A 72 8.50 9.35 -26.71
C PHE A 72 7.66 8.86 -27.88
N ALA A 73 8.30 8.30 -28.92
CA ALA A 73 7.56 7.71 -30.01
C ALA A 73 6.76 6.51 -29.50
N VAL A 74 5.48 6.51 -29.87
CA VAL A 74 4.54 5.45 -29.55
C VAL A 74 4.70 4.37 -30.61
N GLU A 75 4.84 3.11 -30.17
CA GLU A 75 5.02 1.98 -31.10
C GLU A 75 3.79 1.73 -31.97
N SER A 76 2.62 2.16 -31.50
CA SER A 76 1.33 1.94 -32.16
C SER A 76 0.64 3.29 -32.39
N PRO A 77 0.22 3.61 -33.63
CA PRO A 77 -0.55 4.83 -33.94
C PRO A 77 -1.85 4.92 -33.12
N GLU A 78 -2.42 3.77 -32.77
CA GLU A 78 -3.64 3.68 -31.96
C GLU A 78 -3.42 4.23 -30.55
N SER A 79 -2.22 4.06 -29.99
CA SER A 79 -1.86 4.56 -28.66
C SER A 79 -1.48 6.04 -28.64
N ALA A 80 -1.21 6.65 -29.81
CA ALA A 80 -1.06 8.10 -29.93
C ALA A 80 -2.41 8.85 -29.94
N GLN A 81 -3.52 8.16 -30.21
CA GLN A 81 -4.86 8.75 -30.25
C GLN A 81 -5.52 8.80 -28.86
N THR A 82 -4.87 9.46 -27.89
CA THR A 82 -5.54 9.84 -26.65
C THR A 82 -6.55 10.95 -26.93
N ASN A 83 -7.80 10.58 -27.23
CA ASN A 83 -8.88 11.54 -27.42
C ASN A 83 -9.35 12.07 -26.05
N PHE A 84 -8.94 13.29 -25.70
CA PHE A 84 -9.31 13.94 -24.44
C PHE A 84 -10.84 14.05 -24.25
N TYR A 85 -11.59 14.21 -25.35
CA TYR A 85 -13.06 14.27 -25.31
C TYR A 85 -13.69 12.93 -24.95
N ALA A 86 -13.01 11.82 -25.23
CA ALA A 86 -13.47 10.49 -24.83
C ALA A 86 -13.13 10.18 -23.36
N ALA A 87 -12.12 10.85 -22.78
CA ALA A 87 -11.53 10.53 -21.48
C ALA A 87 -12.56 10.30 -20.34
N PRO A 88 -13.63 11.10 -20.18
CA PRO A 88 -14.63 10.87 -19.13
C PRO A 88 -15.33 9.51 -19.26
N ARG A 89 -15.70 9.13 -20.48
CA ARG A 89 -16.30 7.82 -20.76
C ARG A 89 -15.30 6.70 -20.47
N GLN A 90 -14.02 6.89 -20.76
CA GLN A 90 -12.97 5.90 -20.50
C GLN A 90 -12.73 5.71 -19.00
N ILE A 91 -12.70 6.81 -18.24
CA ILE A 91 -12.62 6.78 -16.77
C ILE A 91 -13.79 5.97 -16.21
N LEU A 92 -15.02 6.22 -16.66
CA LEU A 92 -16.20 5.50 -16.17
C LEU A 92 -16.16 3.99 -16.50
N GLN A 93 -15.71 3.63 -17.70
CA GLN A 93 -15.57 2.22 -18.08
C GLN A 93 -14.45 1.52 -17.30
N MET A 94 -13.33 2.20 -17.07
CA MET A 94 -12.28 1.69 -16.21
C MET A 94 -12.80 1.49 -14.79
N LEU A 95 -13.52 2.48 -14.23
CA LEU A 95 -14.15 2.33 -12.92
C LEU A 95 -15.12 1.15 -12.90
N ALA A 96 -15.96 0.97 -13.93
CA ALA A 96 -16.86 -0.17 -14.03
C ALA A 96 -16.10 -1.52 -14.05
N ALA A 97 -15.01 -1.61 -14.82
CA ALA A 97 -14.15 -2.80 -14.85
C ALA A 97 -13.44 -3.04 -13.50
N LEU A 98 -13.02 -1.95 -12.87
CA LEU A 98 -12.34 -1.94 -11.57
C LEU A 98 -13.27 -2.42 -10.45
N PHE A 99 -14.55 -2.03 -10.51
CA PHE A 99 -15.61 -2.47 -9.60
C PHE A 99 -16.30 -3.78 -10.04
N SER A 100 -15.90 -4.36 -11.18
CA SER A 100 -16.48 -5.63 -11.65
C SER A 100 -16.19 -6.77 -10.67
N VAL A 101 -17.21 -7.62 -10.47
CA VAL A 101 -17.12 -8.84 -9.63
C VAL A 101 -16.12 -9.83 -10.20
N THR A 102 -15.97 -9.88 -11.53
CA THR A 102 -14.99 -10.75 -12.22
C THR A 102 -13.57 -10.19 -12.20
N GLY A 103 -13.39 -8.95 -11.76
CA GLY A 103 -12.11 -8.25 -11.70
C GLY A 103 -11.66 -7.97 -10.27
N PHE A 104 -11.25 -6.73 -10.02
CA PHE A 104 -10.70 -6.29 -8.74
C PHE A 104 -11.76 -5.71 -7.79
N GLY A 105 -13.05 -5.78 -8.15
CA GLY A 105 -14.13 -5.17 -7.40
C GLY A 105 -14.14 -5.53 -5.92
N PRO A 106 -14.07 -6.83 -5.55
CA PRO A 106 -14.00 -7.23 -4.16
C PRO A 106 -12.79 -6.65 -3.41
N LEU A 107 -11.62 -6.62 -4.05
CA LEU A 107 -10.40 -6.08 -3.45
C LEU A 107 -10.48 -4.57 -3.22
N ILE A 108 -11.11 -3.86 -4.13
CA ILE A 108 -11.20 -2.40 -4.08
C ILE A 108 -12.26 -1.94 -3.09
N LEU A 109 -13.34 -2.69 -2.94
CA LEU A 109 -14.30 -2.48 -1.85
C LEU A 109 -13.65 -2.72 -0.48
N LEU A 110 -12.70 -3.66 -0.39
CA LEU A 110 -11.99 -3.98 0.84
C LEU A 110 -10.83 -3.01 1.15
N ALA A 111 -10.27 -2.34 0.14
CA ALA A 111 -9.09 -1.49 0.30
C ALA A 111 -9.30 -0.29 1.26
N PRO A 112 -10.38 0.51 1.17
CA PRO A 112 -10.66 1.60 2.10
C PRO A 112 -10.75 1.13 3.55
N PHE A 113 -11.31 -0.06 3.78
CA PHE A 113 -11.40 -0.63 5.12
C PHE A 113 -10.01 -0.98 5.69
N GLY A 114 -9.13 -1.56 4.86
CA GLY A 114 -7.74 -1.80 5.22
C GLY A 114 -6.97 -0.51 5.53
N TRP A 115 -7.18 0.55 4.74
CA TRP A 115 -6.58 1.87 4.99
C TRP A 115 -7.10 2.50 6.27
N TRP A 116 -8.40 2.37 6.56
CA TRP A 116 -9.00 2.86 7.79
C TRP A 116 -8.42 2.17 9.03
N ILE A 117 -8.26 0.85 9.00
CA ILE A 117 -7.60 0.08 10.07
C ILE A 117 -6.15 0.55 10.26
N LEU A 118 -5.39 0.67 9.17
CA LEU A 118 -4.01 1.20 9.21
C LEU A 118 -3.95 2.59 9.83
N ALA A 119 -4.91 3.46 9.51
CA ALA A 119 -5.00 4.80 10.07
C ALA A 119 -5.29 4.78 11.59
N ARG A 120 -6.09 3.82 12.07
CA ARG A 120 -6.37 3.60 13.50
C ARG A 120 -5.17 3.02 14.27
N GLU A 121 -4.37 2.17 13.64
CA GLU A 121 -3.13 1.58 14.21
C GLU A 121 -1.95 2.58 14.29
N LYS A 122 -2.18 3.89 14.09
CA LYS A 122 -1.14 4.92 13.95
C LYS A 122 -0.17 4.68 12.78
N LYS A 123 -0.50 3.77 11.84
CA LYS A 123 0.25 3.51 10.60
C LYS A 123 -0.29 4.32 9.43
N ARG A 124 -0.69 5.57 9.69
CA ARG A 124 -1.28 6.51 8.71
C ARG A 124 -0.41 6.70 7.47
N PHE A 125 0.92 6.66 7.64
CA PHE A 125 1.86 6.75 6.53
C PHE A 125 1.72 5.59 5.54
N ALA A 126 1.64 4.34 6.03
CA ALA A 126 1.46 3.18 5.18
C ALA A 126 0.10 3.21 4.47
N ALA A 127 -0.97 3.64 5.16
CA ALA A 127 -2.27 3.87 4.53
C ALA A 127 -2.18 4.91 3.40
N GLY A 128 -1.48 6.02 3.64
CA GLY A 128 -1.26 7.07 2.65
C GLY A 128 -0.49 6.59 1.43
N VAL A 129 0.57 5.78 1.61
CA VAL A 129 1.33 5.18 0.49
C VAL A 129 0.46 4.26 -0.34
N LEU A 130 -0.33 3.39 0.29
CA LEU A 130 -1.22 2.46 -0.43
C LEU A 130 -2.33 3.20 -1.17
N ALA A 131 -2.94 4.20 -0.54
CA ALA A 131 -3.96 5.03 -1.16
C ALA A 131 -3.38 5.85 -2.33
N ALA A 132 -2.24 6.50 -2.14
CA ALA A 132 -1.55 7.26 -3.18
C ALA A 132 -1.16 6.36 -4.37
N TRP A 133 -0.74 5.12 -4.10
CA TRP A 133 -0.46 4.15 -5.15
C TRP A 133 -1.72 3.83 -5.97
N VAL A 134 -2.82 3.44 -5.33
CA VAL A 134 -4.08 3.13 -6.05
C VAL A 134 -4.60 4.34 -6.81
N LEU A 135 -4.54 5.54 -6.22
CA LEU A 135 -4.95 6.77 -6.89
C LEU A 135 -4.06 7.09 -8.08
N ALA A 136 -2.73 7.07 -7.95
CA ALA A 136 -1.81 7.34 -9.04
C ALA A 136 -2.03 6.36 -10.19
N PHE A 137 -2.31 5.10 -9.88
CA PHE A 137 -2.68 4.09 -10.86
C PHE A 137 -3.99 4.46 -11.58
N VAL A 138 -5.06 4.76 -10.85
CA VAL A 138 -6.34 5.17 -11.45
C VAL A 138 -6.18 6.39 -12.35
N PHE A 139 -5.48 7.43 -11.89
CA PHE A 139 -5.32 8.67 -12.66
C PHE A 139 -4.51 8.49 -13.95
N LEU A 140 -3.44 7.69 -13.91
CA LEU A 140 -2.55 7.51 -15.06
C LEU A 140 -3.05 6.46 -16.05
N HIS A 141 -3.80 5.45 -15.60
CA HIS A 141 -4.33 4.39 -16.46
C HIS A 141 -5.72 4.67 -17.01
N ALA A 142 -6.51 5.54 -16.37
CA ALA A 142 -7.86 5.86 -16.86
C ALA A 142 -7.92 6.39 -18.31
N PRO A 143 -6.95 7.21 -18.78
CA PRO A 143 -6.95 7.68 -20.17
C PRO A 143 -6.47 6.64 -21.19
N LEU A 144 -5.91 5.51 -20.74
CA LEU A 144 -5.25 4.52 -21.61
C LEU A 144 -6.12 3.31 -21.96
N THR A 145 -7.26 3.10 -21.29
CA THR A 145 -8.02 1.83 -21.32
C THR A 145 -8.93 1.61 -22.52
N LEU A 146 -8.85 2.40 -23.59
CA LEU A 146 -9.82 2.30 -24.69
C LEU A 146 -9.24 2.32 -26.12
N THR A 147 -7.93 2.22 -26.28
CA THR A 147 -7.41 1.84 -27.59
C THR A 147 -7.74 0.36 -27.79
N SER A 148 -8.37 0.00 -28.91
CA SER A 148 -8.91 -1.34 -29.24
C SER A 148 -7.92 -2.52 -29.07
N VAL A 149 -6.64 -2.24 -28.89
CA VAL A 149 -5.57 -3.20 -28.56
C VAL A 149 -5.70 -3.78 -27.12
N PHE A 150 -6.66 -3.32 -26.31
CA PHE A 150 -6.74 -3.56 -24.87
C PHE A 150 -7.91 -4.47 -24.42
N GLU A 151 -8.32 -5.45 -25.23
CA GLU A 151 -9.34 -6.44 -24.83
C GLU A 151 -8.95 -7.22 -23.54
N ASN A 152 -7.66 -7.25 -23.18
CA ASN A 152 -7.17 -7.88 -21.95
C ASN A 152 -6.97 -6.86 -20.80
N ASN A 153 -8.05 -6.17 -20.42
CA ASN A 153 -8.08 -5.11 -19.40
C ASN A 153 -7.53 -5.53 -18.02
N LEU A 154 -7.60 -6.82 -17.66
CA LEU A 154 -7.07 -7.33 -16.38
C LEU A 154 -5.55 -7.22 -16.28
N ARG A 155 -4.84 -7.35 -17.41
CA ARG A 155 -3.38 -7.23 -17.44
C ARG A 155 -2.92 -5.83 -17.01
N TYR A 156 -3.73 -4.81 -17.28
CA TYR A 156 -3.46 -3.41 -16.90
C TYR A 156 -3.49 -3.18 -15.40
N LEU A 157 -4.22 -4.02 -14.66
CA LEU A 157 -4.42 -3.91 -13.23
C LEU A 157 -3.37 -4.68 -12.41
N ILE A 158 -2.54 -5.52 -13.04
CA ILE A 158 -1.44 -6.27 -12.38
C ILE A 158 -0.54 -5.36 -11.52
N PRO A 159 -0.12 -4.16 -11.96
CA PRO A 159 0.72 -3.29 -11.14
C PRO A 159 0.01 -2.76 -9.89
N ALA A 160 -1.32 -2.66 -9.87
CA ALA A 160 -2.10 -2.26 -8.70
C ALA A 160 -2.35 -3.41 -7.72
N TYR A 161 -2.23 -4.66 -8.18
CA TYR A 161 -2.56 -5.85 -7.39
C TYR A 161 -1.80 -5.94 -6.06
N PRO A 162 -0.47 -5.70 -5.97
CA PRO A 162 0.24 -5.79 -4.70
C PRO A 162 -0.30 -4.80 -3.65
N ALA A 163 -0.62 -3.57 -4.05
CA ALA A 163 -1.19 -2.57 -3.15
C ALA A 163 -2.57 -3.00 -2.63
N LEU A 164 -3.41 -3.51 -3.51
CA LEU A 164 -4.75 -3.98 -3.18
C LEU A 164 -4.69 -5.24 -2.31
N ALA A 165 -3.82 -6.20 -2.63
CA ALA A 165 -3.60 -7.41 -1.86
C ALA A 165 -3.07 -7.11 -0.45
N LEU A 166 -2.12 -6.18 -0.31
CA LEU A 166 -1.62 -5.72 1.00
C LEU A 166 -2.67 -4.97 1.80
N SER A 167 -3.54 -4.22 1.13
CA SER A 167 -4.67 -3.54 1.77
C SER A 167 -5.72 -4.55 2.26
N ALA A 168 -6.02 -5.56 1.44
CA ALA A 168 -7.02 -6.59 1.74
C ALA A 168 -6.55 -7.63 2.76
N SER A 169 -5.28 -8.05 2.74
CA SER A 169 -4.74 -9.07 3.66
C SER A 169 -4.77 -8.64 5.12
N ARG A 170 -4.87 -7.33 5.37
CA ARG A 170 -4.97 -6.76 6.71
C ARG A 170 -6.38 -6.83 7.31
N ASN A 171 -7.42 -7.00 6.48
CA ASN A 171 -8.80 -7.04 6.91
C ASN A 171 -9.17 -8.27 7.77
N PRO A 172 -8.90 -9.53 7.37
CA PRO A 172 -9.41 -10.69 8.11
C PRO A 172 -8.83 -10.80 9.52
N ASN A 173 -7.55 -10.43 9.71
CA ASN A 173 -6.89 -10.47 11.01
C ASN A 173 -7.38 -9.34 11.94
N ALA A 174 -7.59 -8.14 11.39
CA ALA A 174 -8.13 -7.02 12.16
C ALA A 174 -9.61 -7.24 12.53
N LEU A 175 -10.41 -7.86 11.64
CA LEU A 175 -11.81 -8.19 11.92
C LEU A 175 -11.90 -9.21 13.06
N ARG A 176 -11.08 -10.27 13.03
CA ARG A 176 -10.99 -11.25 14.12
C ARG A 176 -10.59 -10.60 15.45
N GLN A 177 -9.60 -9.70 15.44
CA GLN A 177 -9.17 -8.99 16.65
C GLN A 177 -10.22 -8.01 17.17
N THR A 178 -10.93 -7.30 16.28
CA THR A 178 -11.97 -6.33 16.66
C THR A 178 -13.19 -7.04 17.24
N ILE A 179 -13.60 -8.16 16.63
CA ILE A 179 -14.67 -9.03 17.16
C ILE A 179 -14.24 -9.63 18.51
N ALA A 180 -13.01 -10.14 18.62
CA ALA A 180 -12.49 -10.66 19.88
C ALA A 180 -12.42 -9.59 21.00
N PHE A 181 -12.11 -8.34 20.67
CA PHE A 181 -12.13 -7.23 21.63
C PHE A 181 -13.55 -6.83 22.07
N ARG A 182 -14.54 -6.94 21.17
CA ARG A 182 -15.94 -6.61 21.47
C ARG A 182 -16.65 -7.73 22.23
N VAL A 183 -16.20 -8.97 22.06
CA VAL A 183 -16.76 -10.17 22.71
C VAL A 183 -16.06 -10.51 24.03
N ARG A 184 -14.95 -9.83 24.40
CA ARG A 184 -14.44 -9.95 25.79
C ARG A 184 -15.50 -9.41 26.74
N PRO A 185 -16.16 -10.26 27.55
CA PRO A 185 -17.18 -9.79 28.46
C PRO A 185 -16.52 -8.84 29.47
N ARG A 186 -17.22 -7.77 29.86
CA ARG A 186 -16.85 -6.88 30.98
C ARG A 186 -16.54 -7.64 32.30
N ALA A 187 -16.77 -8.94 32.37
CA ALA A 187 -16.55 -9.82 33.52
C ALA A 187 -15.11 -9.83 34.06
N VAL A 188 -14.08 -9.52 33.26
CA VAL A 188 -12.68 -9.54 33.76
C VAL A 188 -12.35 -8.35 34.67
N TRP A 189 -13.12 -7.25 34.62
CA TRP A 189 -12.91 -6.12 35.52
C TRP A 189 -13.38 -6.41 36.96
N ASN A 190 -14.35 -7.31 37.16
CA ASN A 190 -14.80 -7.68 38.51
C ASN A 190 -13.83 -8.64 39.22
N PHE A 191 -13.06 -9.45 38.49
CA PHE A 191 -12.13 -10.40 39.12
C PHE A 191 -10.88 -9.71 39.71
N ARG A 192 -10.42 -8.60 39.11
CA ARG A 192 -9.28 -7.80 39.66
C ARG A 192 -9.66 -6.91 40.84
N ALA A 193 -10.93 -6.54 40.99
CA ALA A 193 -11.42 -5.83 42.17
C ALA A 193 -11.55 -6.78 43.37
N GLY A 194 -12.11 -7.98 43.16
CA GLY A 194 -12.22 -9.01 44.21
C GLY A 194 -10.87 -9.48 44.76
N ASN A 195 -9.88 -9.70 43.88
CA ASN A 195 -8.54 -10.13 44.31
C ASN A 195 -7.73 -9.05 45.06
N ARG A 196 -8.09 -7.76 44.94
CA ARG A 196 -7.44 -6.70 45.73
C ARG A 196 -7.99 -6.66 47.16
N LEU A 197 -9.31 -6.75 47.30
CA LEU A 197 -9.96 -6.82 48.61
C LEU A 197 -9.53 -8.07 49.40
N ALA A 198 -9.37 -9.21 48.75
CA ALA A 198 -8.89 -10.43 49.40
C ALA A 198 -7.45 -10.31 49.92
N ARG A 199 -6.54 -9.66 49.16
CA ARG A 199 -5.15 -9.44 49.60
C ARG A 199 -5.04 -8.42 50.73
N ASP A 200 -5.85 -7.37 50.70
CA ASP A 200 -5.87 -6.36 51.76
C ASP A 200 -6.46 -6.91 53.07
N ALA A 201 -7.41 -7.85 52.99
CA ALA A 201 -7.90 -8.56 54.17
C ALA A 201 -6.82 -9.49 54.76
N GLN A 202 -6.06 -10.19 53.91
CA GLN A 202 -5.02 -11.13 54.32
C GLN A 202 -3.78 -10.43 54.90
N SER A 203 -3.44 -9.23 54.45
CA SER A 203 -2.33 -8.44 55.01
C SER A 203 -2.67 -7.89 56.41
N ARG A 204 -3.93 -7.50 56.65
CA ARG A 204 -4.38 -7.02 57.96
C ARG A 204 -4.39 -8.11 59.03
N THR A 205 -4.81 -9.33 58.68
CA THR A 205 -4.77 -10.47 59.61
C THR A 205 -3.35 -10.87 59.98
N LEU A 206 -2.41 -10.81 59.03
CA LEU A 206 -0.99 -11.08 59.30
C LEU A 206 -0.35 -10.03 60.21
N CYS A 207 -0.67 -8.74 60.05
CA CYS A 207 -0.21 -7.69 60.96
C CYS A 207 -0.77 -7.85 62.38
N ALA A 208 -2.06 -8.18 62.51
CA ALA A 208 -2.70 -8.37 63.82
C ALA A 208 -2.14 -9.59 64.58
N ALA A 209 -1.80 -10.67 63.87
CA ALA A 209 -1.18 -11.85 64.47
C ALA A 209 0.25 -11.57 64.97
N ARG A 210 1.01 -10.71 64.28
CA ARG A 210 2.39 -10.39 64.67
C ARG A 210 2.46 -9.60 65.98
N LEU A 211 1.53 -8.67 66.20
CA LEU A 211 1.47 -7.88 67.44
C LEU A 211 1.09 -8.68 68.69
N ARG A 212 0.48 -9.86 68.56
CA ARG A 212 0.15 -10.74 69.71
C ARG A 212 1.29 -11.66 70.14
N LEU A 213 2.35 -11.77 69.36
CA LEU A 213 3.51 -12.61 69.68
C LEU A 213 4.61 -11.83 70.43
N ASP A 214 4.45 -10.51 70.52
CA ASP A 214 5.39 -9.59 71.16
C ASP A 214 4.91 -9.13 72.56
N GLU A 215 3.81 -9.70 73.08
CA GLU A 215 3.32 -9.56 74.47
C GLU A 215 3.58 -10.85 75.26
#